data_AF-A0A9D6FZF9-F1
#
_entry.id   AF-A0A9D6FZF9-F1
#
_cell.length_a   1.000
_cell.length_b   1.000
_cell.length_c   1.000
_cell.angle_alpha   90.00
_cell.angle_beta   90.00
_cell.angle_gamma   90.00
#
_symmetry.space_group_name_H-M   'P 1'
#
loop_
_entity.id
_entity.type
_entity.pdbx_description
1 polymer ?
#
loop_
_entity_poly.entity_id
_entity_poly.type
_entity_poly.pdbx_seq_one_letter_code
_entity_poly.pdbx_strand_id
1 'polypeptide(L)'
;MSEVINVYGLLGTRALVTREAAQRLGPAIAASLARKADQVALDFSQTLGITPSFLDELLRVVQDSLRDSGIMQVRLKLKNPPTRLSLKFMALARGRGVRLAEADGDTWLIAVESPTG
;
A
#
# COMPACT_ATOMS: atom_id res chain seq x y z
N MET A 1 -1.46 12.72 10.86
CA MET A 1 -0.24 12.08 11.43
C MET A 1 0.15 10.96 10.48
N SER A 2 1.43 10.87 10.10
CA SER A 2 1.91 9.79 9.22
C SER A 2 2.39 8.61 10.05
N GLU A 3 1.86 7.42 9.79
CA GLU A 3 2.36 6.17 10.38
C GLU A 3 3.29 5.45 9.40
N VAL A 4 4.32 4.77 9.89
CA VAL A 4 5.27 3.99 9.07
C VAL A 4 5.23 2.53 9.51
N ILE A 5 4.86 1.65 8.58
CA ILE A 5 4.86 0.20 8.76
C ILE A 5 6.11 -0.36 8.09
N ASN A 6 6.97 -1.01 8.88
CA ASN A 6 8.12 -1.75 8.35
C ASN A 6 7.65 -3.09 7.78
N VAL A 7 7.67 -3.23 6.45
CA VAL A 7 7.15 -4.41 5.75
C VAL A 7 7.99 -5.65 6.07
N TYR A 8 9.32 -5.53 6.11
CA TYR A 8 10.19 -6.66 6.45
C TYR A 8 9.98 -7.13 7.89
N GLY A 9 9.91 -6.18 8.84
CA GLY A 9 9.70 -6.51 10.25
C GLY A 9 8.38 -7.25 10.50
N LEU A 10 7.34 -6.95 9.71
CA LEU A 10 6.03 -7.58 9.82
C LEU A 10 5.95 -8.94 9.10
N LEU A 11 6.55 -9.05 7.92
CA LEU A 11 6.48 -10.27 7.11
C LEU A 11 7.52 -11.31 7.52
N GLY A 12 8.66 -10.88 8.08
CA GLY A 12 9.78 -11.73 8.47
C GLY A 12 10.57 -12.30 7.28
N THR A 13 10.40 -11.76 6.07
CA THR A 13 11.06 -12.26 4.86
C THR A 13 11.50 -11.13 3.95
N ARG A 14 12.67 -11.31 3.32
CA ARG A 14 13.20 -10.41 2.27
C ARG A 14 12.65 -10.74 0.88
N ALA A 15 11.89 -11.83 0.73
CA ALA A 15 11.47 -12.36 -0.57
C ALA A 15 10.58 -11.38 -1.37
N LEU A 16 10.32 -11.74 -2.64
CA LEU A 16 9.31 -11.09 -3.46
C LEU A 16 7.98 -11.08 -2.70
N VAL A 17 7.41 -9.89 -2.49
CA VAL A 17 6.12 -9.79 -1.80
C VAL A 17 5.01 -10.30 -2.73
N THR A 18 4.15 -11.19 -2.21
CA THR A 18 3.07 -11.88 -2.94
C THR A 18 1.69 -11.39 -2.49
N ARG A 19 0.61 -11.90 -3.10
CA ARG A 19 -0.76 -11.61 -2.67
C ARG A 19 -0.96 -11.90 -1.18
N GLU A 20 -0.47 -13.04 -0.70
CA GLU A 20 -0.57 -13.45 0.71
C GLU A 20 0.19 -12.49 1.64
N ALA A 21 1.33 -11.96 1.18
CA ALA A 21 2.08 -10.95 1.94
C ALA A 21 1.29 -9.64 2.10
N ALA A 22 0.56 -9.21 1.07
CA ALA A 22 -0.29 -8.02 1.15
C ALA A 22 -1.43 -8.21 2.16
N GLN A 23 -2.07 -9.39 2.20
CA GLN A 23 -3.12 -9.69 3.18
C GLN A 23 -2.63 -9.61 4.62
N ARG A 24 -1.40 -10.09 4.86
CA ARG A 24 -0.77 -10.02 6.19
C ARG A 24 -0.52 -8.59 6.67
N LEU A 25 -0.41 -7.61 5.77
CA LEU A 25 -0.30 -6.19 6.14
C LEU A 25 -1.64 -5.58 6.57
N GLY A 26 -2.76 -6.22 6.22
CA GLY A 26 -4.11 -5.70 6.47
C GLY A 26 -4.38 -5.28 7.91
N PRO A 27 -4.14 -6.13 8.93
CA PRO A 27 -4.36 -5.76 10.32
C PRO A 27 -3.56 -4.52 10.76
N ALA A 28 -2.31 -4.37 10.30
CA ALA A 28 -1.50 -3.21 10.64
C ALA A 28 -1.97 -1.92 9.96
N ILE A 29 -2.42 -2.04 8.70
CA ILE A 29 -3.03 -0.93 7.96
C ILE A 29 -4.34 -0.50 8.64
N ALA A 30 -5.21 -1.46 8.97
CA ALA A 30 -6.47 -1.20 9.67
C ALA A 30 -6.22 -0.53 11.04
N ALA A 31 -5.23 -1.00 11.81
CA ALA A 31 -4.84 -0.38 13.08
C ALA A 31 -4.30 1.05 12.92
N SER A 32 -3.62 1.35 11.81
CA SER A 32 -3.15 2.70 11.48
C SER A 32 -4.33 3.62 11.12
N LEU A 33 -5.26 3.12 10.31
CA LEU A 33 -6.48 3.81 9.92
C LEU A 33 -7.40 4.09 11.12
N ALA A 34 -7.56 3.13 12.05
CA ALA A 34 -8.35 3.30 13.27
C ALA A 34 -7.84 4.44 14.16
N ARG A 35 -6.54 4.73 14.10
CA ARG A 35 -5.91 5.90 14.76
C ARG A 35 -6.13 7.22 14.00
N LYS A 36 -7.00 7.22 12.99
CA LYS A 36 -7.31 8.35 12.09
C LYS A 36 -6.07 8.89 11.37
N ALA A 37 -5.14 8.00 11.03
CA ALA A 37 -4.02 8.38 10.18
C ALA A 37 -4.53 8.75 8.79
N ASP A 38 -4.29 10.01 8.37
CA ASP A 38 -4.58 10.49 7.02
C ASP A 38 -3.56 9.96 6.00
N GLN A 39 -2.47 9.38 6.50
CA GLN A 39 -1.38 8.84 5.71
C GLN A 39 -0.78 7.59 6.35
N VAL A 40 -0.61 6.54 5.55
CA VAL A 40 0.10 5.31 5.92
C VAL A 40 1.31 5.17 5.00
N ALA A 41 2.49 4.96 5.57
CA ALA A 41 3.70 4.66 4.82
C ALA A 41 4.12 3.20 5.04
N LEU A 42 4.49 2.53 3.97
CA LEU A 42 5.02 1.17 3.97
C LEU A 42 6.48 1.24 3.53
N ASP A 43 7.39 0.78 4.37
CA ASP A 43 8.83 0.79 4.09
C ASP A 43 9.30 -0.56 3.53
N PHE A 44 9.83 -0.53 2.30
CA PHE A 44 10.27 -1.70 1.55
C PHE A 44 11.80 -1.83 1.46
N SER A 45 12.58 -1.04 2.22
CA SER A 45 14.06 -1.00 2.17
C SER A 45 14.78 -2.36 2.27
N GLN A 46 14.11 -3.39 2.78
CA GLN A 46 14.66 -4.74 2.98
C GLN A 46 13.93 -5.83 2.19
N THR A 47 13.11 -5.45 1.20
CA THR A 47 12.40 -6.38 0.33
C THR A 47 13.09 -6.47 -1.03
N LEU A 48 13.05 -7.64 -1.68
CA LEU A 48 13.77 -7.88 -2.93
C LEU A 48 12.96 -7.54 -4.19
N GLY A 49 11.64 -7.37 -4.08
CA GLY A 49 10.82 -7.00 -5.22
C GLY A 49 9.33 -6.93 -4.87
N ILE A 50 8.63 -6.03 -5.55
CA ILE A 50 7.18 -5.92 -5.49
C ILE A 50 6.59 -6.55 -6.75
N THR A 51 5.67 -7.50 -6.56
CA THR A 51 4.95 -8.11 -7.69
C THR A 51 3.68 -7.31 -8.02
N PRO A 52 3.21 -7.34 -9.28
CA PRO A 52 1.92 -6.73 -9.65
C PRO A 52 0.74 -7.29 -8.86
N SER A 53 0.73 -8.60 -8.56
CA SER A 53 -0.30 -9.24 -7.73
C SER A 53 -0.28 -8.78 -6.28
N PHE A 54 0.90 -8.50 -5.72
CA PHE A 54 1.00 -7.87 -4.40
C PHE A 54 0.39 -6.47 -4.40
N LEU A 55 0.72 -5.62 -5.38
CA LEU A 55 0.18 -4.26 -5.42
C LEU A 55 -1.35 -4.28 -5.56
N ASP A 56 -1.87 -5.10 -6.47
CA ASP A 56 -3.31 -5.28 -6.66
C ASP A 56 -4.02 -5.68 -5.35
N GLU A 57 -3.46 -6.66 -4.64
CA GLU A 57 -4.02 -7.11 -3.36
C GLU A 57 -3.87 -6.06 -2.26
N LEU A 58 -2.74 -5.38 -2.18
CA LEU A 58 -2.51 -4.33 -1.19
C LEU A 58 -3.55 -3.22 -1.34
N LEU A 59 -3.83 -2.80 -2.58
CA LEU A 59 -4.87 -1.81 -2.85
C LEU A 59 -6.24 -2.30 -2.42
N ARG A 60 -6.58 -3.58 -2.68
CA ARG A 60 -7.81 -4.21 -2.19
C ARG A 60 -7.92 -4.13 -0.67
N VAL A 61 -6.88 -4.57 0.03
CA VAL A 61 -6.82 -4.59 1.50
C VAL A 61 -7.02 -3.18 2.09
N VAL A 62 -6.41 -2.16 1.48
CA VAL A 62 -6.58 -0.77 1.92
C VAL A 62 -8.00 -0.29 1.67
N GLN A 63 -8.58 -0.55 0.50
CA GLN A 63 -9.97 -0.19 0.18
C GLN A 63 -10.98 -0.86 1.12
N ASP A 64 -10.78 -2.14 1.44
CA ASP A 64 -11.60 -2.88 2.39
C ASP A 64 -11.46 -2.27 3.79
N SER A 65 -10.24 -1.94 4.22
CA SER A 65 -10.00 -1.30 5.52
C SER A 65 -10.61 0.12 5.63
N LEU A 66 -10.62 0.89 4.53
CA LEU A 66 -11.30 2.20 4.47
C LEU A 66 -12.81 2.05 4.65
N ARG A 67 -13.40 1.09 3.94
CA ARG A 67 -14.83 0.76 4.04
C ARG A 67 -15.20 0.38 5.47
N ASP A 68 -14.44 -0.51 6.09
CA ASP A 68 -14.71 -1.01 7.44
C ASP A 68 -14.53 0.07 8.52
N SER A 69 -13.61 1.02 8.31
CA SER A 69 -13.34 2.13 9.23
C SER A 69 -14.23 3.36 9.01
N GLY A 70 -15.01 3.42 7.93
CA GLY A 70 -15.79 4.58 7.54
C GLY A 70 -14.95 5.78 7.08
N ILE A 71 -13.66 5.57 6.77
CA ILE A 71 -12.76 6.62 6.30
C ILE A 71 -12.89 6.76 4.78
N MET A 72 -13.11 7.99 4.31
CA MET A 72 -13.36 8.24 2.88
C MET A 72 -12.11 8.19 2.01
N GLN A 73 -10.94 8.51 2.56
CA GLN A 73 -9.69 8.55 1.80
C GLN A 73 -8.46 8.37 2.69
N VAL A 74 -7.41 7.78 2.14
CA VAL A 74 -6.07 7.74 2.74
C VAL A 74 -4.99 7.92 1.69
N ARG A 75 -3.89 8.56 2.10
CA ARG A 75 -2.65 8.60 1.32
C ARG A 75 -1.73 7.46 1.73
N LEU A 76 -1.54 6.50 0.85
CA LEU A 76 -0.57 5.42 1.05
C LEU A 76 0.76 5.81 0.39
N LYS A 77 1.87 5.65 1.10
CA LYS A 77 3.23 5.85 0.59
C LYS A 77 4.01 4.55 0.58
N LEU A 78 4.52 4.11 -0.56
CA LEU A 78 5.47 2.99 -0.61
C LEU A 78 6.86 3.61 -0.67
N LYS A 79 7.61 3.51 0.43
CA LYS A 79 8.97 4.05 0.54
C LYS A 79 9.99 2.98 0.16
N ASN A 80 11.04 3.39 -0.55
CA ASN A 80 12.13 2.54 -0.99
C ASN A 80 11.63 1.28 -1.74
N PRO A 81 10.73 1.42 -2.73
CA PRO A 81 10.26 0.27 -3.46
C PRO A 81 11.44 -0.38 -4.20
N PRO A 82 11.61 -1.71 -4.12
CA PRO A 82 12.73 -2.43 -4.74
C PRO A 82 12.64 -2.50 -6.28
N THR A 83 11.55 -1.98 -6.85
CA THR A 83 11.33 -1.89 -8.29
C THR A 83 10.88 -0.48 -8.65
N ARG A 84 11.15 -0.06 -9.89
CA ARG A 84 10.69 1.24 -10.41
C ARG A 84 9.21 1.19 -10.79
N LEU A 85 8.55 2.35 -10.71
CA LEU A 85 7.17 2.45 -11.14
C LEU A 85 7.10 2.19 -12.66
N SER A 86 6.20 1.31 -13.08
CA SER A 86 6.02 0.94 -14.49
C SER A 86 4.57 1.13 -14.92
N LEU A 87 4.36 1.19 -16.24
CA LEU A 87 3.02 1.25 -16.84
C LEU A 87 2.10 0.12 -16.34
N LYS A 88 2.66 -1.06 -16.04
CA LYS A 88 1.92 -2.20 -15.51
C LYS A 88 1.33 -1.91 -14.13
N PHE A 89 2.11 -1.32 -13.23
CA PHE A 89 1.62 -0.94 -11.90
C PHE A 89 0.60 0.21 -11.97
N MET A 90 0.84 1.19 -12.86
CA MET A 90 -0.11 2.28 -13.08
C MET A 90 -1.45 1.79 -13.64
N ALA A 91 -1.44 0.83 -14.56
CA ALA A 91 -2.65 0.22 -15.10
C ALA A 91 -3.46 -0.51 -14.02
N LEU A 92 -2.79 -1.22 -13.10
CA LEU A 92 -3.45 -1.87 -11.96
C LEU A 92 -4.11 -0.87 -11.03
N ALA A 93 -3.40 0.20 -10.65
CA ALA A 93 -3.97 1.25 -9.80
C ALA A 93 -5.20 1.89 -10.46
N ARG A 94 -5.09 2.23 -11.76
CA ARG A 94 -6.21 2.78 -12.54
C ARG A 94 -7.40 1.83 -12.59
N GLY A 95 -7.16 0.52 -12.77
CA GLY A 95 -8.21 -0.51 -12.77
C GLY A 95 -9.00 -0.58 -11.46
N ARG A 96 -8.44 -0.08 -10.36
CA ARG A 96 -9.10 0.05 -9.05
C ARG A 96 -9.64 1.45 -8.74
N GLY A 97 -9.58 2.38 -9.70
CA GLY A 97 -9.95 3.77 -9.50
C GLY A 97 -8.95 4.56 -8.64
N VAL A 98 -7.74 4.04 -8.44
CA VAL A 98 -6.71 4.61 -7.56
C VAL A 98 -5.68 5.37 -8.39
N ARG A 99 -5.24 6.53 -7.90
CA ARG A 99 -4.11 7.26 -8.51
C ARG A 99 -2.80 6.79 -7.89
N LEU A 100 -1.86 6.40 -8.75
CA LEU A 100 -0.51 6.00 -8.39
C LEU A 100 0.48 6.90 -9.15
N ALA A 101 1.40 7.51 -8.42
CA ALA A 101 2.46 8.35 -8.96
C ALA A 101 3.78 8.07 -8.25
N GLU A 102 4.88 8.31 -8.94
CA GLU A 102 6.21 8.37 -8.33
C GLU A 102 6.46 9.79 -7.82
N ALA A 103 7.02 9.91 -6.63
CA ALA A 103 7.46 11.16 -6.04
C ALA A 103 8.98 11.12 -5.85
N ASP A 104 9.58 12.29 -5.62
CA ASP A 104 11.01 12.42 -5.43
C ASP A 104 11.53 11.50 -4.30
N GLY A 105 12.68 10.88 -4.52
CA GLY A 105 13.37 10.05 -3.52
C GLY A 105 12.76 8.66 -3.31
N ASP A 106 12.61 7.87 -4.38
CA ASP A 106 12.21 6.46 -4.34
C ASP A 106 10.94 6.23 -3.50
N THR A 107 9.91 7.03 -3.74
CA THR A 107 8.63 6.89 -3.05
C THR A 107 7.48 6.85 -4.05
N TRP A 108 6.61 5.85 -3.95
CA TRP A 108 5.34 5.87 -4.68
C TRP A 108 4.24 6.43 -3.79
N LEU A 109 3.48 7.37 -4.35
CA LEU A 109 2.30 7.96 -3.73
C LEU A 109 1.04 7.35 -4.32
N ILE A 110 0.16 6.90 -3.44
CA ILE A 110 -1.09 6.26 -3.78
C ILE A 110 -2.21 6.98 -3.05
N ALA A 111 -3.11 7.61 -3.80
CA ALA A 111 -4.33 8.21 -3.25
C ALA A 111 -5.46 7.20 -3.38
N VAL A 112 -5.85 6.60 -2.25
CA VAL A 112 -6.93 5.59 -2.18
C VAL A 112 -8.17 6.25 -1.62
N GLU A 113 -9.25 6.18 -2.36
CA GLU A 113 -10.59 6.59 -1.93
C GLU A 113 -11.39 5.34 -1.58
N SER A 114 -12.30 5.47 -0.61
CA SER A 114 -13.26 4.43 -0.30
C SER A 114 -14.12 4.19 -1.55
N PRO A 115 -14.34 2.94 -1.98
CA PRO A 115 -15.29 2.67 -3.04
C PRO A 115 -16.66 3.22 -2.62
N THR A 116 -17.24 4.13 -3.39
CA THR A 116 -18.66 4.48 -3.26
C THR A 116 -19.45 3.22 -3.56
N GLY A 117 -20.08 2.66 -2.53
CA GLY A 117 -21.03 1.55 -2.67
C GLY A 117 -22.28 1.97 -3.43
#